data_AF-A0AAD6IIF0-F1
#
_entry.id   AF-A0AAD6IIF0-F1
#
_cell.length_a   1.000
_cell.length_b   1.000
_cell.length_c   1.000
_cell.angle_alpha   90.00
_cell.angle_beta   90.00
_cell.angle_gamma   90.00
#
_symmetry.space_group_name_H-M   'P 1'
#
loop_
_entity.id
_entity.type
_entity.pdbx_description
1 polymer ?
#
loop_
_entity_poly.entity_id
_entity_poly.type
_entity_poly.pdbx_seq_one_letter_code
_entity_poly.pdbx_strand_id
1 'polypeptide(L)'
;MAFNKKYAGLPDLDPSPDIYETPDLTDEASTVPPTTIRTDSDHDDAGSSSDIDREGVNADQARMHFMGAAVDARDVNFSDSISMKRQAYRSKDKHRRHRRRREDGTEEVGDLSDSEDESVERRLARLRREVEDLKVEMANRPEEQEGGNEPSHGTSGDKPGENLGDGVAELSRALDNLHASRGAATPSHSAAAVLSQKLGSDPHSAAPADAKTQPANTPSTAVSAVPPAAASSTGILSHAAAFDSRLALLEASMGISSSSNPFIADGFGQSALQPVLPSLDQLTSRLSALTGLLVGNPASGNPGARGAVAGLTTPHLEALSTRVRKLTTDAEALTTARRRAIDAAKAAHNARITSTSSETDAPASEPVPAADDEHAAKIQALYATLPTIQSLHPLLPSVLERLRSLRACHAGAAHAADSLNELEKRHAEMASEIEQWREGLENVEEKMRQGEDALRSNVETVEPWVRDLESRLGRLEGPPGGL
;
A
#
# COMPACT_ATOMS: atom_id res chain seq x y z
N MET A 1 43.16 -24.63 -4.24
CA MET A 1 42.30 -23.98 -3.23
C MET A 1 43.16 -23.03 -2.43
N ALA A 2 42.86 -21.73 -2.48
CA ALA A 2 43.64 -20.73 -1.77
C ALA A 2 43.26 -20.78 -0.29
N PHE A 3 44.20 -21.18 0.58
CA PHE A 3 43.99 -21.10 2.02
C PHE A 3 43.63 -19.66 2.40
N ASN A 4 42.47 -19.49 3.02
CA ASN A 4 42.01 -18.20 3.49
C ASN A 4 43.05 -17.62 4.47
N LYS A 5 43.57 -16.41 4.18
CA LYS A 5 44.62 -15.74 4.95
C LYS A 5 44.31 -15.59 6.44
N LYS A 6 43.02 -15.62 6.82
CA LYS A 6 42.56 -15.59 8.22
C LYS A 6 42.97 -16.84 9.01
N TYR A 7 43.09 -18.00 8.36
CA TYR A 7 43.33 -19.27 9.04
C TYR A 7 44.78 -19.76 8.91
N ALA A 8 45.55 -19.29 7.93
CA ALA A 8 46.92 -19.76 7.64
C ALA A 8 47.93 -19.74 8.82
N GLY A 9 47.66 -19.03 9.92
CA GLY A 9 48.49 -19.02 11.12
C GLY A 9 48.11 -20.05 12.20
N LEU A 10 47.02 -20.80 12.03
CA LEU A 10 46.61 -21.85 12.97
C LEU A 10 47.29 -23.18 12.57
N PRO A 11 48.00 -23.85 13.50
CA PRO A 11 48.41 -25.23 13.28
C PRO A 11 47.17 -26.15 13.28
N ASP A 12 47.21 -27.22 12.48
CA ASP A 12 46.14 -28.23 12.36
C ASP A 12 44.87 -27.80 11.58
N LEU A 13 45.06 -27.22 10.39
CA LEU A 13 43.97 -26.97 9.44
C LEU A 13 43.77 -28.17 8.51
N ASP A 14 42.55 -28.70 8.50
CA ASP A 14 42.14 -29.78 7.60
C ASP A 14 42.09 -29.29 6.14
N PRO A 15 42.86 -29.88 5.21
CA PRO A 15 42.77 -29.59 3.78
C PRO A 15 41.67 -30.39 3.06
N SER A 16 40.84 -31.14 3.78
CA SER A 16 39.77 -31.94 3.19
C SER A 16 38.66 -31.08 2.59
N PRO A 17 37.84 -31.60 1.66
CA PRO A 17 36.72 -30.88 1.07
C PRO A 17 35.81 -30.22 2.11
N ASP A 18 35.52 -28.92 1.93
CA ASP A 18 34.66 -28.14 2.83
C ASP A 18 33.23 -28.73 2.95
N ILE A 19 32.75 -29.42 1.90
CA ILE A 19 31.40 -29.98 1.82
C ILE A 19 31.48 -31.42 1.28
N TYR A 20 30.97 -32.37 2.06
CA TYR A 20 30.73 -33.75 1.64
C TYR A 20 29.24 -33.94 1.39
N GLU A 21 28.82 -33.71 0.15
CA GLU A 21 27.44 -33.89 -0.28
C GLU A 21 27.25 -35.21 -1.03
N THR A 22 26.06 -35.78 -0.92
CA THR A 22 25.62 -36.85 -1.81
C THR A 22 25.47 -36.29 -3.22
N PRO A 23 25.82 -37.02 -4.29
CA PRO A 23 25.63 -36.53 -5.65
C PRO A 23 24.17 -36.15 -5.87
N ASP A 24 23.94 -34.95 -6.42
CA ASP A 24 22.60 -34.45 -6.74
C ASP A 24 21.88 -35.47 -7.61
N LEU A 25 20.82 -36.06 -7.04
CA LEU A 25 19.89 -36.88 -7.79
C LEU A 25 19.14 -35.93 -8.71
N THR A 26 19.27 -36.11 -10.02
CA THR A 26 18.52 -35.31 -10.98
C THR A 26 17.05 -35.69 -10.86
N ASP A 27 16.27 -34.87 -10.16
CA ASP A 27 14.81 -34.98 -10.05
C ASP A 27 14.10 -35.00 -11.43
N GLU A 28 14.80 -34.58 -12.49
CA GLU A 28 14.38 -34.61 -13.91
C GLU A 28 14.07 -36.02 -14.47
N ALA A 29 14.47 -37.11 -13.80
CA ALA A 29 14.16 -38.48 -14.22
C ALA A 29 12.91 -39.09 -13.55
N SER A 30 12.26 -38.38 -12.62
CA SER A 30 11.11 -38.87 -11.87
C SER A 30 9.80 -38.22 -12.33
N THR A 31 8.99 -38.96 -13.09
CA THR A 31 7.58 -38.62 -13.39
C THR A 31 6.63 -38.81 -12.21
N VAL A 32 7.12 -39.01 -10.98
CA VAL A 32 6.27 -39.14 -9.79
C VAL A 32 6.43 -37.90 -8.93
N PRO A 33 5.38 -37.06 -8.79
CA PRO A 33 5.44 -35.89 -7.93
C PRO A 33 5.67 -36.32 -6.46
N PRO A 34 6.64 -35.72 -5.74
CA PRO A 34 6.92 -36.07 -4.35
C PRO A 34 5.77 -35.60 -3.45
N THR A 35 5.11 -36.56 -2.81
CA THR A 35 3.98 -36.37 -1.89
C THR A 35 4.42 -35.93 -0.49
N THR A 36 5.21 -34.86 -0.38
CA THR A 36 5.60 -34.29 0.92
C THR A 36 5.07 -32.88 1.09
N ILE A 37 3.78 -32.83 1.41
CA ILE A 37 3.11 -31.94 2.38
C ILE A 37 3.91 -30.69 2.74
N ARG A 38 3.65 -29.58 2.03
CA ARG A 38 3.39 -28.28 2.61
C ARG A 38 2.18 -27.70 1.89
N THR A 39 1.17 -27.37 2.67
CA THR A 39 -0.11 -26.82 2.24
C THR A 39 0.09 -25.40 1.72
N ASP A 40 0.48 -25.26 0.46
CA ASP A 40 0.18 -24.06 -0.30
C ASP A 40 -1.01 -24.39 -1.18
N SER A 41 -2.10 -23.69 -0.92
CA SER A 41 -3.41 -23.88 -1.54
C SER A 41 -3.40 -23.42 -2.99
N ASP A 42 -2.67 -24.12 -3.84
CA ASP A 42 -2.97 -24.14 -5.26
C ASP A 42 -3.81 -25.39 -5.54
N HIS A 43 -4.76 -25.21 -6.45
CA HIS A 43 -5.95 -26.04 -6.61
C HIS A 43 -5.61 -27.42 -7.18
N ASP A 44 -5.04 -28.29 -6.36
CA ASP A 44 -4.87 -29.69 -6.69
C ASP A 44 -6.25 -30.33 -6.80
N ASP A 45 -6.54 -30.79 -8.02
CA ASP A 45 -7.58 -31.72 -8.45
C ASP A 45 -8.07 -32.66 -7.33
N ALA A 46 -8.98 -32.14 -6.49
CA ALA A 46 -9.96 -32.95 -5.80
C ALA A 46 -10.90 -33.45 -6.90
N GLY A 47 -10.46 -34.53 -7.56
CA GLY A 47 -10.96 -35.07 -8.80
C GLY A 47 -12.45 -34.87 -8.96
N SER A 48 -12.82 -34.26 -10.09
CA SER A 48 -14.17 -33.97 -10.59
C SER A 48 -15.29 -34.67 -9.83
N SER A 49 -15.60 -34.20 -8.62
CA SER A 49 -16.72 -34.72 -7.86
C SER A 49 -17.96 -34.27 -8.60
N SER A 50 -18.66 -35.19 -9.26
CA SER A 50 -19.86 -34.91 -10.06
C SER A 50 -20.98 -34.22 -9.28
N ASP A 51 -20.88 -34.23 -7.95
CA ASP A 51 -21.85 -33.67 -7.03
C ASP A 51 -21.53 -32.21 -6.63
N ILE A 52 -20.38 -31.67 -7.06
CA ILE A 52 -19.95 -30.31 -6.74
C ILE A 52 -19.68 -29.53 -8.03
N ASP A 53 -20.59 -28.61 -8.36
CA ASP A 53 -20.38 -27.64 -9.43
C ASP A 53 -19.36 -26.58 -8.99
N ARG A 54 -18.14 -26.66 -9.55
CA ARG A 54 -17.06 -25.70 -9.30
C ARG A 54 -16.96 -24.67 -10.42
N GLU A 55 -18.04 -23.95 -10.67
CA GLU A 55 -17.99 -22.81 -11.58
C GLU A 55 -17.17 -21.67 -10.94
N GLY A 56 -16.06 -21.31 -11.58
CA GLY A 56 -15.23 -20.18 -11.15
C GLY A 56 -16.01 -18.87 -11.26
N VAL A 57 -16.07 -18.10 -10.19
CA VAL A 57 -16.76 -16.81 -10.20
C VAL A 57 -15.90 -15.80 -10.95
N ASN A 58 -16.38 -15.34 -12.11
CA ASN A 58 -15.77 -14.21 -12.79
C ASN A 58 -16.11 -12.92 -12.05
N ALA A 59 -15.13 -12.37 -11.33
CA ALA A 59 -15.29 -11.18 -10.50
C ALA A 59 -15.74 -9.94 -11.30
N ASP A 60 -15.29 -9.80 -12.55
CA ASP A 60 -15.70 -8.66 -13.40
C ASP A 60 -17.16 -8.76 -13.83
N GLN A 61 -17.59 -9.97 -14.22
CA GLN A 61 -19.00 -10.20 -14.55
C GLN A 61 -19.89 -10.03 -13.32
N ALA A 62 -19.49 -10.58 -12.17
CA ALA A 62 -20.18 -10.40 -10.90
C ALA A 62 -20.27 -8.91 -10.53
N ARG A 63 -19.19 -8.14 -10.70
CA ARG A 63 -19.18 -6.69 -10.45
C ARG A 63 -20.21 -5.97 -11.31
N MET A 64 -20.30 -6.31 -12.61
CA MET A 64 -21.31 -5.74 -13.50
C MET A 64 -22.75 -6.06 -13.06
N HIS A 65 -22.98 -7.26 -12.51
CA HIS A 65 -24.29 -7.63 -11.96
C HIS A 65 -24.68 -6.82 -10.72
N PHE A 66 -23.73 -6.51 -9.83
CA PHE A 66 -24.00 -5.81 -8.57
C PHE A 66 -23.83 -4.29 -8.62
N MET A 67 -23.19 -3.74 -9.66
CA MET A 67 -22.94 -2.28 -9.79
C MET A 67 -24.21 -1.42 -9.73
N GLY A 68 -25.36 -1.96 -10.17
CA GLY A 68 -26.65 -1.26 -10.13
C GLY A 68 -27.46 -1.47 -8.84
N ALA A 69 -27.12 -2.47 -8.02
CA ALA A 69 -27.88 -2.89 -6.85
C ALA A 69 -27.36 -2.18 -5.60
N ALA A 70 -27.81 -0.94 -5.37
CA ALA A 70 -27.50 -0.20 -4.15
C ALA A 70 -28.38 -0.66 -2.98
N VAL A 71 -27.72 -1.02 -1.87
CA VAL A 71 -28.38 -1.48 -0.64
C VAL A 71 -28.44 -0.32 0.36
N ASP A 72 -29.62 -0.07 0.93
CA ASP A 72 -29.79 0.87 2.04
C ASP A 72 -29.63 0.15 3.38
N ALA A 73 -28.78 0.71 4.24
CA ALA A 73 -28.41 0.12 5.54
C ALA A 73 -28.80 1.01 6.73
N ARG A 74 -29.46 2.15 6.51
CA ARG A 74 -29.69 3.16 7.57
C ARG A 74 -30.61 2.68 8.69
N ASP A 75 -31.60 1.86 8.36
CA ASP A 75 -32.63 1.42 9.32
C ASP A 75 -32.45 -0.05 9.74
N VAL A 76 -31.27 -0.64 9.50
CA VAL A 76 -31.01 -2.05 9.79
C VAL A 76 -30.68 -2.23 11.26
N ASN A 77 -31.51 -3.00 11.96
CA ASN A 77 -31.35 -3.30 13.38
C ASN A 77 -31.17 -4.81 13.58
N PHE A 78 -29.96 -5.23 13.94
CA PHE A 78 -29.62 -6.61 14.30
C PHE A 78 -29.56 -6.84 15.82
N SER A 79 -29.91 -5.83 16.64
CA SER A 79 -30.01 -6.06 18.08
C SER A 79 -31.07 -7.12 18.35
N ASP A 80 -30.79 -8.01 19.29
CA ASP A 80 -31.67 -9.13 19.65
C ASP A 80 -32.92 -8.67 20.45
N SER A 81 -33.32 -7.41 20.28
CA SER A 81 -34.48 -6.83 20.91
C SER A 81 -35.75 -7.30 20.19
N ILE A 82 -36.48 -8.22 20.82
CA ILE A 82 -37.73 -8.81 20.29
C ILE A 82 -38.87 -7.76 20.19
N SER A 83 -38.72 -6.58 20.79
CA SER A 83 -39.74 -5.52 20.80
C SER A 83 -39.91 -4.80 19.47
N MET A 84 -38.95 -4.89 18.55
CA MET A 84 -39.02 -4.26 17.22
C MET A 84 -38.92 -5.31 16.12
N LYS A 85 -39.72 -5.16 15.05
CA LYS A 85 -39.65 -6.04 13.88
C LYS A 85 -38.24 -5.96 13.29
N ARG A 86 -37.58 -7.12 13.13
CA ARG A 86 -36.21 -7.23 12.56
C ARG A 86 -36.17 -6.53 11.21
N GLN A 87 -35.48 -5.38 11.16
CA GLN A 87 -35.27 -4.63 9.92
C GLN A 87 -34.05 -5.20 9.22
N ALA A 88 -34.26 -5.70 8.00
CA ALA A 88 -33.20 -6.24 7.15
C ALA A 88 -32.80 -5.22 6.07
N TYR A 89 -31.64 -5.44 5.46
CA TYR A 89 -31.15 -4.66 4.32
C TYR A 89 -32.23 -4.52 3.23
N ARG A 90 -32.47 -3.29 2.77
CA ARG A 90 -33.45 -2.99 1.70
C ARG A 90 -32.71 -2.59 0.42
N SER A 91 -32.85 -3.37 -0.65
CA SER A 91 -32.35 -2.97 -1.97
C SER A 91 -33.28 -1.93 -2.60
N LYS A 92 -32.69 -0.90 -3.23
CA LYS A 92 -33.44 0.24 -3.81
C LYS A 92 -34.20 -0.11 -5.10
N ASP A 93 -34.11 -1.36 -5.58
CA ASP A 93 -34.73 -1.83 -6.82
C ASP A 93 -36.28 -1.91 -6.76
N LYS A 94 -36.88 -1.88 -5.57
CA LYS A 94 -38.34 -2.04 -5.40
C LYS A 94 -39.16 -0.86 -5.95
N HIS A 95 -38.57 0.34 -6.06
CA HIS A 95 -39.26 1.51 -6.64
C HIS A 95 -39.40 1.46 -8.16
N ARG A 96 -38.54 0.72 -8.87
CA ARG A 96 -38.66 0.59 -10.34
C ARG A 96 -39.70 -0.44 -10.77
N ARG A 97 -40.09 -1.39 -9.92
CA ARG A 97 -41.04 -2.46 -10.26
C ARG A 97 -42.52 -2.10 -10.10
N HIS A 98 -42.87 -1.01 -9.41
CA HIS A 98 -44.27 -0.60 -9.22
C HIS A 98 -44.84 0.33 -10.30
N ARG A 99 -44.02 0.79 -11.27
CA ARG A 99 -44.54 1.37 -12.51
C ARG A 99 -44.90 0.25 -13.49
N ARG A 100 -45.96 -0.51 -13.19
CA ARG A 100 -46.60 -1.34 -14.23
C ARG A 100 -47.43 -0.43 -15.12
N ARG A 101 -46.85 -0.09 -16.26
CA ARG A 101 -47.53 0.58 -17.37
C ARG A 101 -48.68 -0.32 -17.84
N ARG A 102 -49.94 0.10 -17.66
CA ARG A 102 -51.04 -0.47 -18.44
C ARG A 102 -50.94 0.02 -19.89
N GLU A 103 -51.51 -0.74 -20.81
CA GLU A 103 -51.42 -0.55 -22.26
C GLU A 103 -52.09 0.75 -22.76
N ASP A 104 -52.81 1.48 -21.91
CA ASP A 104 -53.61 2.66 -22.28
C ASP A 104 -53.12 4.00 -21.66
N GLY A 105 -51.82 4.09 -21.33
CA GLY A 105 -51.13 5.37 -21.13
C GLY A 105 -51.55 6.27 -19.96
N THR A 106 -52.50 5.87 -19.12
CA THR A 106 -52.95 6.65 -17.95
C THR A 106 -52.33 6.10 -16.66
N GLU A 107 -51.67 6.98 -15.90
CA GLU A 107 -51.09 6.67 -14.60
C GLU A 107 -52.20 6.72 -13.55
N GLU A 108 -52.60 5.56 -13.03
CA GLU A 108 -53.47 5.47 -11.87
C GLU A 108 -52.62 5.83 -10.64
N VAL A 109 -52.63 7.12 -10.28
CA VAL A 109 -52.11 7.61 -9.01
C VAL A 109 -53.04 7.07 -7.93
N GLY A 110 -52.68 5.89 -7.40
CA GLY A 110 -53.29 5.35 -6.20
C GLY A 110 -53.22 6.39 -5.08
N ASP A 111 -54.33 6.51 -4.36
CA ASP A 111 -54.60 7.46 -3.29
C ASP A 111 -53.35 7.81 -2.46
N LEU A 112 -52.79 9.00 -2.71
CA LEU A 112 -51.63 9.54 -2.01
C LEU A 112 -52.01 10.09 -0.62
N SER A 113 -53.20 9.80 -0.10
CA SER A 113 -53.70 10.40 1.12
C SER A 113 -53.20 9.76 2.43
N ASP A 114 -52.42 8.67 2.39
CA ASP A 114 -51.92 7.99 3.61
C ASP A 114 -50.41 7.66 3.59
N SER A 115 -49.63 8.22 2.64
CA SER A 115 -48.18 8.00 2.61
C SER A 115 -47.41 9.07 3.39
N GLU A 116 -47.21 8.77 4.67
CA GLU A 116 -46.27 9.18 5.74
C GLU A 116 -45.07 10.15 5.51
N ASP A 117 -45.01 11.05 4.53
CA ASP A 117 -43.94 12.07 4.42
C ASP A 117 -44.43 13.49 4.76
N GLU A 118 -45.17 13.65 5.86
CA GLU A 118 -45.34 14.98 6.44
C GLU A 118 -44.06 15.40 7.16
N SER A 119 -43.39 16.44 6.64
CA SER A 119 -42.22 17.01 7.32
C SER A 119 -42.59 17.33 8.77
N VAL A 120 -41.67 17.04 9.70
CA VAL A 120 -41.91 17.19 11.14
C VAL A 120 -42.38 18.60 11.51
N GLU A 121 -41.94 19.60 10.77
CA GLU A 121 -42.43 20.99 10.87
C GLU A 121 -43.90 21.14 10.52
N ARG A 122 -44.35 20.53 9.42
CA ARG A 122 -45.76 20.56 9.01
C ARG A 122 -46.64 19.81 10.00
N ARG A 123 -46.15 18.68 10.53
CA ARG A 123 -46.84 17.90 11.57
C ARG A 123 -46.96 18.67 12.88
N LEU A 124 -45.90 19.35 13.32
CA LEU A 124 -45.92 20.19 14.53
C LEU A 124 -46.83 21.42 14.37
N ALA A 125 -46.84 22.05 13.21
CA ALA A 125 -47.73 23.18 12.94
C ALA A 125 -49.20 22.77 12.95
N ARG A 126 -49.53 21.59 12.41
CA ARG A 126 -50.88 21.03 12.50
C ARG A 126 -51.25 20.71 13.94
N LEU A 127 -50.40 20.00 14.68
CA LEU A 127 -50.65 19.65 16.08
C LEU A 127 -50.83 20.89 16.96
N ARG A 128 -50.05 21.96 16.72
CA ARG A 128 -50.25 23.24 17.41
C ARG A 128 -51.63 23.82 17.13
N ARG A 129 -52.10 23.77 15.88
CA ARG A 129 -53.43 24.23 15.52
C ARG A 129 -54.52 23.38 16.17
N GLU A 130 -54.38 22.06 16.14
CA GLU A 130 -55.34 21.14 16.77
C GLU A 130 -55.37 21.33 18.30
N VAL A 131 -54.22 21.56 18.95
CA VAL A 131 -54.15 21.83 20.40
C VAL A 131 -54.72 23.22 20.74
N GLU A 132 -54.54 24.22 19.90
CA GLU A 132 -55.16 25.54 20.09
C GLU A 132 -56.68 25.47 19.85
N ASP A 133 -57.13 24.73 18.84
CA ASP A 133 -58.55 24.47 18.59
C ASP A 133 -59.17 23.75 19.81
N LEU A 134 -58.51 22.73 20.37
CA LEU A 134 -58.94 22.05 21.61
C LEU A 134 -58.92 22.95 22.84
N LYS A 135 -57.95 23.87 22.95
CA LYS A 135 -57.88 24.84 24.03
C LYS A 135 -59.03 25.86 23.95
N VAL A 136 -59.39 26.29 22.75
CA VAL A 136 -60.55 27.15 22.50
C VAL A 136 -61.85 26.39 22.79
N GLU A 137 -61.97 25.13 22.37
CA GLU A 137 -63.11 24.28 22.71
C GLU A 137 -63.26 24.11 24.23
N MET A 138 -62.18 23.86 24.97
CA MET A 138 -62.20 23.77 26.43
C MET A 138 -62.51 25.11 27.12
N ALA A 139 -62.04 26.23 26.57
CA ALA A 139 -62.34 27.57 27.07
C ALA A 139 -63.79 28.00 26.79
N ASN A 140 -64.42 27.45 25.75
CA ASN A 140 -65.83 27.62 25.43
C ASN A 140 -66.74 26.59 26.14
N ARG A 141 -66.14 25.57 26.79
CA ARG A 141 -66.84 24.54 27.58
C ARG A 141 -67.10 24.85 29.08
N PRO A 142 -67.05 26.09 29.62
CA PRO A 142 -67.54 26.34 30.98
C PRO A 142 -69.03 26.72 31.07
N GLU A 143 -69.76 26.88 29.96
CA GLU A 143 -71.17 27.31 30.00
C GLU A 143 -72.21 26.27 29.53
N GLU A 144 -71.79 25.09 29.05
CA GLU A 144 -72.73 24.02 28.61
C GLU A 144 -72.87 22.86 29.60
N GLN A 145 -72.23 22.93 30.77
CA GLN A 145 -72.30 21.89 31.80
C GLN A 145 -73.16 22.31 33.01
N GLU A 146 -74.29 22.96 32.76
CA GLU A 146 -75.31 23.26 33.79
C GLU A 146 -76.72 22.73 33.45
N GLY A 147 -76.80 21.62 32.71
CA GLY A 147 -78.09 20.97 32.42
C GLY A 147 -78.02 19.44 32.32
N GLY A 148 -78.34 18.73 33.42
CA GLY A 148 -78.84 17.35 33.34
C GLY A 148 -78.39 16.34 34.42
N ASN A 149 -79.17 16.26 35.51
CA ASN A 149 -79.56 15.11 36.37
C ASN A 149 -78.53 14.18 37.08
N GLU A 150 -78.86 13.90 38.36
CA GLU A 150 -78.22 13.07 39.42
C GLU A 150 -78.08 11.52 39.17
N PRO A 151 -77.68 10.68 40.15
CA PRO A 151 -76.42 10.62 40.95
C PRO A 151 -75.79 9.20 40.97
N SER A 152 -74.50 9.03 41.35
CA SER A 152 -74.01 7.94 42.25
C SER A 152 -72.48 7.86 42.40
N HIS A 153 -72.03 7.93 43.66
CA HIS A 153 -71.00 7.09 44.34
C HIS A 153 -69.68 6.77 43.61
N GLY A 154 -68.46 7.07 44.06
CA GLY A 154 -67.91 7.62 45.29
C GLY A 154 -66.37 7.62 45.24
N THR A 155 -65.74 8.34 46.19
CA THR A 155 -64.29 8.36 46.56
C THR A 155 -63.32 9.25 45.77
N SER A 156 -62.78 10.23 46.54
CA SER A 156 -61.59 11.08 46.36
C SER A 156 -61.48 11.96 45.11
N GLY A 157 -62.01 13.18 45.24
CA GLY A 157 -61.24 14.42 45.08
C GLY A 157 -60.29 14.54 43.90
N ASP A 158 -60.83 14.66 42.69
CA ASP A 158 -60.29 15.57 41.69
C ASP A 158 -61.36 15.89 40.65
N LYS A 159 -61.52 17.16 40.29
CA LYS A 159 -62.50 17.56 39.27
C LYS A 159 -61.91 17.21 37.91
N PRO A 160 -62.48 16.27 37.13
CA PRO A 160 -61.90 15.82 35.86
C PRO A 160 -61.98 16.88 34.74
N GLY A 161 -62.51 18.08 34.99
CA GLY A 161 -62.53 19.17 34.01
C GLY A 161 -61.32 20.11 34.09
N GLU A 162 -60.84 20.39 35.31
CA GLU A 162 -59.77 21.37 35.54
C GLU A 162 -58.39 20.82 35.14
N ASN A 163 -58.11 19.55 35.44
CA ASN A 163 -56.81 18.92 35.12
C ASN A 163 -56.58 18.69 33.62
N LEU A 164 -57.64 18.50 32.84
CA LEU A 164 -57.50 18.38 31.38
C LEU A 164 -57.21 19.75 30.75
N GLY A 165 -57.79 20.83 31.27
CA GLY A 165 -57.45 22.19 30.84
C GLY A 165 -55.99 22.55 31.17
N ASP A 166 -55.54 22.20 32.37
CA ASP A 166 -54.14 22.40 32.78
C ASP A 166 -53.18 21.52 31.96
N GLY A 167 -53.54 20.25 31.71
CA GLY A 167 -52.76 19.35 30.85
C GLY A 167 -52.66 19.82 29.39
N VAL A 168 -53.72 20.41 28.82
CA VAL A 168 -53.68 21.02 27.47
C VAL A 168 -52.84 22.29 27.47
N ALA A 169 -52.87 23.08 28.55
CA ALA A 169 -52.00 24.24 28.72
C ALA A 169 -50.52 23.83 28.85
N GLU A 170 -50.20 22.79 29.63
CA GLU A 170 -48.86 22.21 29.72
C GLU A 170 -48.37 21.64 28.38
N LEU A 171 -49.24 20.95 27.64
CA LEU A 171 -48.93 20.43 26.30
C LEU A 171 -48.64 21.56 25.31
N SER A 172 -49.42 22.65 25.35
CA SER A 172 -49.17 23.84 24.53
C SER A 172 -47.82 24.49 24.86
N ARG A 173 -47.46 24.58 26.15
CA ARG A 173 -46.15 25.09 26.60
C ARG A 173 -45.01 24.17 26.18
N ALA A 174 -45.19 22.85 26.24
CA ALA A 174 -44.18 21.89 25.81
C ALA A 174 -43.94 21.94 24.29
N LEU A 175 -45.01 22.06 23.50
CA LEU A 175 -44.91 22.21 22.04
C LEU A 175 -44.31 23.57 21.64
N ASP A 176 -44.65 24.64 22.33
CA ASP A 176 -44.04 25.97 22.13
C ASP A 176 -42.56 25.98 22.52
N ASN A 177 -42.17 25.28 23.60
CA ASN A 177 -40.76 25.13 23.99
C ASN A 177 -39.98 24.30 22.97
N LEU A 178 -40.55 23.25 22.40
CA LEU A 178 -39.90 22.42 21.38
C LEU A 178 -39.79 23.17 20.03
N HIS A 179 -40.80 23.96 19.69
CA HIS A 179 -40.75 24.85 18.53
C HIS A 179 -39.76 26.01 18.76
N ALA A 180 -39.71 26.59 19.95
CA ALA A 180 -38.73 27.62 20.32
C ALA A 180 -37.31 27.06 20.37
N SER A 181 -37.09 25.84 20.86
CA SER A 181 -35.77 25.20 20.86
C SER A 181 -35.26 24.85 19.45
N ARG A 182 -36.17 24.78 18.47
CA ARG A 182 -35.85 24.48 17.06
C ARG A 182 -35.82 25.73 16.17
N GLY A 183 -36.69 26.71 16.44
CA GLY A 183 -36.76 28.01 15.78
C GLY A 183 -35.71 28.99 16.31
N ALA A 184 -35.33 28.89 17.59
CA ALA A 184 -34.03 29.33 18.08
C ALA A 184 -32.99 28.30 17.63
N ALA A 185 -32.81 28.21 16.32
CA ALA A 185 -31.57 27.71 15.76
C ALA A 185 -30.46 28.62 16.28
N THR A 186 -29.89 28.27 17.44
CA THR A 186 -28.46 28.45 17.62
C THR A 186 -27.86 27.91 16.33
N PRO A 187 -27.12 28.72 15.53
CA PRO A 187 -26.45 28.17 14.38
C PRO A 187 -25.57 27.08 14.96
N SER A 188 -25.92 25.82 14.71
CA SER A 188 -25.02 24.72 14.99
C SER A 188 -23.77 25.13 14.25
N HIS A 189 -22.73 25.51 14.98
CA HIS A 189 -21.43 25.81 14.41
C HIS A 189 -21.00 24.50 13.76
N SER A 190 -21.39 24.35 12.49
CA SER A 190 -20.99 23.23 11.67
C SER A 190 -19.48 23.24 11.76
N ALA A 191 -18.88 22.15 12.21
CA ALA A 191 -17.44 22.05 12.37
C ALA A 191 -16.72 22.49 11.08
N ALA A 192 -17.38 22.34 9.92
CA ALA A 192 -16.95 22.87 8.63
C ALA A 192 -16.82 24.41 8.57
N ALA A 193 -17.76 25.17 9.16
CA ALA A 193 -17.71 26.63 9.18
C ALA A 193 -16.61 27.16 10.12
N VAL A 194 -16.41 26.48 11.26
CA VAL A 194 -15.32 26.80 12.19
C VAL A 194 -13.96 26.46 11.57
N LEU A 195 -13.85 25.35 10.82
CA LEU A 195 -12.65 24.98 10.08
C LEU A 195 -12.36 25.95 8.93
N SER A 196 -13.36 26.37 8.15
CA SER A 196 -13.16 27.36 7.09
C SER A 196 -12.73 28.73 7.62
N GLN A 197 -13.21 29.11 8.80
CA GLN A 197 -12.82 30.38 9.42
C GLN A 197 -11.40 30.31 10.00
N LYS A 198 -10.99 29.14 10.54
CA LYS A 198 -9.61 28.92 11.02
C LYS A 198 -8.58 28.73 9.91
N LEU A 199 -8.99 28.23 8.74
CA LEU A 199 -8.13 28.18 7.54
C LEU A 199 -8.05 29.52 6.81
N GLY A 200 -9.04 30.41 6.99
CA GLY A 200 -9.08 31.74 6.37
C GLY A 200 -8.38 32.84 7.18
N SER A 201 -8.08 32.62 8.45
CA SER A 201 -7.41 33.59 9.32
C SER A 201 -5.94 33.20 9.56
N ASP A 202 -5.09 33.38 8.54
CA ASP A 202 -3.64 33.44 8.73
C ASP A 202 -3.26 34.79 9.41
N PRO A 203 -2.48 34.80 10.50
CA PRO A 203 -2.14 36.01 11.24
C PRO A 203 -0.88 36.67 10.64
N HIS A 204 -0.95 37.13 9.38
CA HIS A 204 0.08 38.01 8.83
C HIS A 204 -0.41 38.90 7.68
N SER A 205 -1.51 39.61 7.87
CA SER A 205 -1.78 40.86 7.13
C SER A 205 -2.89 41.65 7.81
N ALA A 206 -2.53 42.40 8.84
CA ALA A 206 -3.40 43.42 9.42
C ALA A 206 -2.55 44.67 9.71
N ALA A 207 -2.31 45.46 8.67
CA ALA A 207 -1.93 46.86 8.78
C ALA A 207 -2.82 47.69 7.83
N PRO A 208 -3.24 48.90 8.24
CA PRO A 208 -4.46 49.53 7.75
C PRO A 208 -4.26 50.23 6.40
N ALA A 209 -5.33 50.26 5.62
CA ALA A 209 -5.43 50.98 4.37
C ALA A 209 -5.58 52.49 4.64
N ASP A 210 -4.70 53.29 4.04
CA ASP A 210 -4.92 54.71 3.81
C ASP A 210 -4.58 55.04 2.35
N ALA A 211 -5.51 55.72 1.68
CA ALA A 211 -5.49 55.98 0.24
C ALA A 211 -4.83 57.33 -0.09
N LYS A 212 -3.91 57.35 -1.07
CA LYS A 212 -3.68 58.48 -2.01
C LYS A 212 -2.61 58.20 -3.09
N THR A 213 -3.03 58.34 -4.36
CA THR A 213 -2.32 58.91 -5.55
C THR A 213 -0.91 58.43 -5.97
N GLN A 214 -0.90 57.62 -7.05
CA GLN A 214 -0.16 57.77 -8.34
C GLN A 214 1.40 57.72 -8.43
N PRO A 215 1.98 57.46 -9.64
CA PRO A 215 2.99 56.42 -9.87
C PRO A 215 4.40 56.95 -10.21
N ALA A 216 5.45 56.14 -9.98
CA ALA A 216 6.72 56.24 -10.72
C ALA A 216 7.64 55.01 -10.50
N ASN A 217 7.97 54.36 -11.62
CA ASN A 217 9.27 53.83 -12.04
C ASN A 217 10.17 52.95 -11.12
N THR A 218 10.64 51.86 -11.76
CA THR A 218 11.80 50.98 -11.48
C THR A 218 11.57 49.74 -10.60
N PRO A 219 12.40 48.69 -10.77
CA PRO A 219 12.34 47.68 -11.83
C PRO A 219 11.75 46.35 -11.31
N SER A 220 11.15 45.58 -12.22
CA SER A 220 10.55 44.28 -11.94
C SER A 220 11.55 43.28 -11.35
N THR A 221 11.59 43.17 -10.02
CA THR A 221 11.99 41.94 -9.35
C THR A 221 10.89 40.93 -9.62
N ALA A 222 11.13 40.04 -10.59
CA ALA A 222 10.35 38.84 -10.78
C ALA A 222 10.45 38.02 -9.49
N VAL A 223 9.46 38.19 -8.60
CA VAL A 223 9.12 37.17 -7.61
C VAL A 223 8.68 35.96 -8.41
N SER A 224 9.63 35.04 -8.59
CA SER A 224 9.35 33.69 -9.04
C SER A 224 8.36 33.10 -8.04
N ALA A 225 7.08 33.10 -8.41
CA ALA A 225 6.09 32.30 -7.72
C ALA A 225 6.56 30.86 -7.84
N VAL A 226 7.11 30.31 -6.76
CA VAL A 226 7.36 28.88 -6.64
C VAL A 226 6.00 28.21 -6.84
N PRO A 227 5.79 27.43 -7.93
CA PRO A 227 4.56 26.67 -8.05
C PRO A 227 4.50 25.67 -6.88
N PRO A 228 3.30 25.37 -6.35
CA PRO A 228 3.16 24.43 -5.25
C PRO A 228 3.76 23.08 -5.65
N ALA A 229 4.68 22.56 -4.84
CA ALA A 229 5.44 21.32 -5.05
C ALA A 229 4.58 20.05 -5.25
N ALA A 230 3.25 20.14 -5.13
CA ALA A 230 2.30 19.07 -5.41
C ALA A 230 2.03 18.85 -6.91
N ALA A 231 2.24 19.86 -7.77
CA ALA A 231 1.99 19.71 -9.21
C ALA A 231 3.08 18.88 -9.92
N SER A 232 4.32 18.90 -9.42
CA SER A 232 5.42 18.12 -10.00
C SER A 232 5.41 16.65 -9.57
N SER A 233 5.08 16.36 -8.30
CA SER A 233 5.00 14.97 -7.81
C SER A 233 3.82 14.21 -8.39
N THR A 234 2.66 14.85 -8.56
CA THR A 234 1.50 14.25 -9.23
C THR A 234 1.79 13.94 -10.71
N GLY A 235 2.54 14.80 -11.39
CA GLY A 235 3.06 14.54 -12.73
C GLY A 235 3.97 13.30 -12.77
N ILE A 236 4.96 13.22 -11.87
CA ILE A 236 5.89 12.08 -11.80
C ILE A 236 5.16 10.76 -11.48
N LEU A 237 4.21 10.76 -10.54
CA LEU A 237 3.40 9.59 -10.20
C LEU A 237 2.49 9.16 -11.36
N SER A 238 1.91 10.13 -12.09
CA SER A 238 1.12 9.82 -13.29
C SER A 238 1.97 9.22 -14.41
N HIS A 239 3.21 9.70 -14.58
CA HIS A 239 4.16 9.10 -15.52
C HIS A 239 4.59 7.70 -15.06
N ALA A 240 4.85 7.49 -13.77
CA ALA A 240 5.15 6.17 -13.22
C ALA A 240 4.00 5.18 -13.45
N ALA A 241 2.76 5.59 -13.21
CA ALA A 241 1.57 4.77 -13.49
C ALA A 241 1.40 4.48 -15.00
N ALA A 242 1.70 5.46 -15.87
CA ALA A 242 1.69 5.23 -17.31
C ALA A 242 2.78 4.22 -17.74
N PHE A 243 3.99 4.31 -17.18
CA PHE A 243 5.04 3.33 -17.42
C PHE A 243 4.67 1.94 -16.91
N ASP A 244 4.09 1.85 -15.71
CA ASP A 244 3.61 0.59 -15.13
C ASP A 244 2.54 -0.07 -16.00
N SER A 245 1.54 0.70 -16.47
CA SER A 245 0.53 0.17 -17.39
C SER A 245 1.14 -0.33 -18.71
N ARG A 246 2.16 0.35 -19.23
CA ARG A 246 2.88 -0.08 -20.44
C ARG A 246 3.73 -1.32 -20.18
N LEU A 247 4.37 -1.41 -19.01
CA LEU A 247 5.12 -2.59 -18.59
C LEU A 247 4.18 -3.78 -18.42
N ALA A 248 3.02 -3.61 -17.79
CA ALA A 248 2.00 -4.65 -17.65
C ALA A 248 1.50 -5.15 -19.01
N LEU A 249 1.33 -4.27 -20.01
CA LEU A 249 0.99 -4.70 -21.37
C LEU A 249 2.13 -5.48 -22.05
N LEU A 250 3.38 -5.07 -21.83
CA LEU A 250 4.54 -5.79 -22.35
C LEU A 250 4.69 -7.16 -21.66
N GLU A 251 4.54 -7.23 -20.34
CA GLU A 251 4.54 -8.46 -19.55
C GLU A 251 3.42 -9.40 -20.00
N ALA A 252 2.20 -8.89 -20.19
CA ALA A 252 1.08 -9.66 -20.73
C ALA A 252 1.38 -10.17 -22.15
N SER A 253 1.98 -9.36 -23.02
CA SER A 253 2.34 -9.79 -24.38
C SER A 253 3.48 -10.82 -24.42
N MET A 254 4.39 -10.77 -23.44
CA MET A 254 5.47 -11.73 -23.29
C MET A 254 5.07 -12.96 -22.45
N GLY A 255 3.88 -12.96 -21.84
CA GLY A 255 3.39 -14.03 -20.97
C GLY A 255 4.15 -14.15 -19.64
N ILE A 256 4.91 -13.12 -19.25
CA ILE A 256 5.74 -13.10 -18.05
C ILE A 256 4.85 -12.68 -16.89
N SER A 257 4.19 -13.63 -16.23
CA SER A 257 3.40 -13.33 -15.02
C SER A 257 4.34 -13.11 -13.82
N SER A 258 3.93 -12.35 -12.81
CA SER A 258 4.76 -12.06 -11.61
C SER A 258 5.25 -13.31 -10.86
N SER A 259 4.70 -14.49 -11.13
CA SER A 259 5.17 -15.81 -10.67
C SER A 259 6.41 -16.34 -11.40
N SER A 260 6.81 -15.74 -12.53
CA SER A 260 7.96 -16.16 -13.34
C SER A 260 9.26 -15.41 -12.99
N ASN A 261 9.30 -14.80 -11.78
CA ASN A 261 10.48 -14.11 -11.29
C ASN A 261 11.63 -15.12 -11.07
N PRO A 262 12.76 -15.03 -11.80
CA PRO A 262 13.86 -16.00 -11.70
C PRO A 262 14.57 -16.00 -10.33
N PHE A 263 14.26 -15.05 -9.45
CA PHE A 263 14.81 -14.97 -8.08
C PHE A 263 13.86 -15.50 -6.99
N ILE A 264 12.59 -15.73 -7.30
CA ILE A 264 11.65 -16.42 -6.41
C ILE A 264 11.52 -17.83 -6.97
N ALA A 265 12.50 -18.67 -6.65
CA ALA A 265 12.45 -20.09 -6.94
C ALA A 265 11.44 -20.75 -5.99
N ASP A 266 10.15 -20.53 -6.22
CA ASP A 266 9.14 -21.47 -5.75
C ASP A 266 9.29 -22.71 -6.62
N GLY A 267 9.68 -23.82 -5.99
CA GLY A 267 10.14 -25.08 -6.60
C GLY A 267 9.08 -25.86 -7.38
N PHE A 268 8.22 -25.20 -8.14
CA PHE A 268 7.23 -25.81 -9.01
C PHE A 268 7.43 -25.35 -10.46
N GLY A 269 8.31 -26.06 -11.18
CA GLY A 269 8.13 -26.51 -12.57
C GLY A 269 7.76 -25.54 -13.69
N GLN A 270 7.59 -24.24 -13.45
CA GLN A 270 7.40 -23.29 -14.54
C GLN A 270 8.76 -22.98 -15.14
N SER A 271 8.96 -23.48 -16.36
CA SER A 271 10.19 -23.30 -17.16
C SER A 271 10.80 -21.93 -16.89
N ALA A 272 11.94 -21.91 -16.20
CA ALA A 272 12.73 -20.70 -16.01
C ALA A 272 12.83 -19.98 -17.37
N LEU A 273 12.52 -18.68 -17.38
CA LEU A 273 12.38 -17.84 -18.55
C LEU A 273 13.42 -18.20 -19.62
N GLN A 274 13.01 -19.00 -20.62
CA GLN A 274 13.91 -19.29 -21.72
C GLN A 274 14.13 -17.99 -22.49
N PRO A 275 15.38 -17.67 -22.85
CA PRO A 275 15.66 -16.46 -23.60
C PRO A 275 14.87 -16.52 -24.93
N VAL A 276 13.95 -15.56 -25.11
CA VAL A 276 12.99 -15.53 -26.23
C VAL A 276 13.71 -15.40 -27.58
N LEU A 277 14.82 -14.67 -27.61
CA LEU A 277 15.58 -14.45 -28.85
C LEU A 277 16.24 -15.72 -29.41
N PRO A 278 17.01 -16.53 -28.65
CA PRO A 278 17.56 -17.77 -29.17
C PRO A 278 16.50 -18.85 -29.45
N SER A 279 15.37 -18.88 -28.73
CA SER A 279 14.26 -19.78 -29.10
C SER A 279 13.60 -19.35 -30.41
N LEU A 280 13.41 -18.05 -30.64
CA LEU A 280 12.96 -17.52 -31.93
C LEU A 280 13.99 -17.76 -33.05
N ASP A 281 15.29 -17.67 -32.79
CA ASP A 281 16.35 -17.96 -33.77
C ASP A 281 16.39 -19.47 -34.11
N GLN A 282 16.19 -20.34 -33.12
CA GLN A 282 16.02 -21.78 -33.34
C GLN A 282 14.74 -22.08 -34.16
N LEU A 283 13.63 -21.43 -33.87
CA LEU A 283 12.42 -21.58 -34.68
C LEU A 283 12.61 -21.01 -36.09
N THR A 284 13.31 -19.89 -36.23
CA THR A 284 13.59 -19.25 -37.52
C THR A 284 14.52 -20.12 -38.37
N SER A 285 15.55 -20.73 -37.79
CA SER A 285 16.42 -21.68 -38.49
C SER A 285 15.70 -22.97 -38.87
N ARG A 286 14.78 -23.46 -38.03
CA ARG A 286 13.89 -24.59 -38.37
C ARG A 286 12.94 -24.22 -39.51
N LEU A 287 12.33 -23.03 -39.47
CA LEU A 287 11.45 -22.55 -40.52
C LEU A 287 12.19 -22.24 -41.82
N SER A 288 13.41 -21.73 -41.77
CA SER A 288 14.23 -21.48 -42.96
C SER A 288 14.71 -22.79 -43.58
N ALA A 289 15.03 -23.81 -42.78
CA ALA A 289 15.31 -25.15 -43.26
C ALA A 289 14.07 -25.77 -43.92
N LEU A 290 12.89 -25.65 -43.31
CA LEU A 290 11.63 -26.11 -43.90
C LEU A 290 11.28 -25.34 -45.18
N THR A 291 11.50 -24.03 -45.22
CA THR A 291 11.23 -23.18 -46.38
C THR A 291 12.22 -23.47 -47.51
N GLY A 292 13.50 -23.72 -47.21
CA GLY A 292 14.51 -24.14 -48.18
C GLY A 292 14.27 -25.56 -48.72
N LEU A 293 13.55 -26.41 -47.97
CA LEU A 293 13.11 -27.73 -48.43
C LEU A 293 11.80 -27.67 -49.24
N LEU A 294 10.91 -26.71 -48.95
CA LEU A 294 9.63 -26.54 -49.63
C LEU A 294 9.78 -25.74 -50.94
N VAL A 295 10.67 -24.74 -50.95
CA VAL A 295 11.08 -23.99 -52.14
C VAL A 295 12.38 -24.60 -52.65
N GLY A 296 12.28 -25.81 -53.20
CA GLY A 296 13.42 -26.48 -53.81
C GLY A 296 14.10 -25.60 -54.86
N ASN A 297 15.42 -25.64 -54.87
CA ASN A 297 16.33 -25.08 -55.87
C ASN A 297 15.72 -25.10 -57.30
N PRO A 298 15.56 -23.95 -58.00
CA PRO A 298 14.93 -23.89 -59.32
C PRO A 298 15.80 -24.43 -60.48
N ALA A 299 16.93 -25.11 -60.20
CA ALA A 299 17.87 -25.53 -61.24
C ALA A 299 17.72 -27.00 -61.69
N SER A 300 16.75 -27.76 -61.19
CA SER A 300 16.53 -29.13 -61.69
C SER A 300 15.07 -29.55 -61.57
N GLY A 301 14.28 -29.24 -62.61
CA GLY A 301 12.88 -29.63 -62.68
C GLY A 301 12.22 -29.12 -63.95
N ASN A 302 12.03 -30.04 -64.89
CA ASN A 302 11.38 -29.91 -66.20
C ASN A 302 10.14 -28.97 -66.21
N PRO A 303 9.98 -28.07 -67.21
CA PRO A 303 8.86 -27.13 -67.25
C PRO A 303 7.61 -27.81 -67.80
N GLY A 304 6.86 -28.50 -66.95
CA GLY A 304 5.65 -29.18 -67.42
C GLY A 304 4.99 -30.12 -66.43
N ALA A 305 4.72 -29.69 -65.19
CA ALA A 305 3.77 -30.40 -64.35
C ALA A 305 3.14 -29.42 -63.35
N ARG A 306 1.94 -28.94 -63.69
CA ARG A 306 1.03 -28.32 -62.73
C ARG A 306 0.45 -29.44 -61.85
N GLY A 307 0.63 -29.34 -60.54
CA GLY A 307 -0.08 -30.15 -59.55
C GLY A 307 0.67 -31.39 -59.08
N ALA A 308 1.60 -31.22 -58.13
CA ALA A 308 2.02 -32.30 -57.23
C ALA A 308 2.24 -31.69 -55.84
N VAL A 309 1.20 -31.78 -55.02
CA VAL A 309 1.24 -31.55 -53.58
C VAL A 309 1.74 -32.84 -52.93
N ALA A 310 2.61 -32.71 -51.92
CA ALA A 310 2.98 -33.71 -50.91
C ALA A 310 3.74 -34.97 -51.39
N GLY A 311 5.02 -35.06 -51.03
CA GLY A 311 5.75 -36.34 -51.14
C GLY A 311 7.29 -36.32 -51.02
N LEU A 312 7.95 -35.18 -50.79
CA LEU A 312 9.42 -35.10 -50.77
C LEU A 312 10.01 -34.77 -49.38
N THR A 313 9.59 -35.44 -48.31
CA THR A 313 10.05 -35.09 -46.94
C THR A 313 10.65 -36.23 -46.11
N THR A 314 10.77 -37.45 -46.61
CA THR A 314 11.47 -38.54 -45.91
C THR A 314 12.79 -39.00 -46.58
N PRO A 315 12.87 -39.22 -47.90
CA PRO A 315 14.08 -39.81 -48.49
C PRO A 315 15.23 -38.78 -48.59
N HIS A 316 14.90 -37.49 -48.67
CA HIS A 316 15.89 -36.41 -48.72
C HIS A 316 16.50 -36.12 -47.35
N LEU A 317 15.73 -36.27 -46.26
CA LEU A 317 16.24 -36.24 -44.89
C LEU A 317 17.12 -37.45 -44.62
N GLU A 318 16.73 -38.64 -45.09
CA GLU A 318 17.56 -39.85 -44.99
C GLU A 318 18.87 -39.69 -45.77
N ALA A 319 18.84 -39.16 -47.00
CA ALA A 319 20.03 -38.89 -47.80
C ALA A 319 20.96 -37.82 -47.18
N LEU A 320 20.40 -36.78 -46.56
CA LEU A 320 21.18 -35.79 -45.82
C LEU A 320 21.73 -36.38 -44.52
N SER A 321 20.96 -37.17 -43.78
CA SER A 321 21.43 -37.82 -42.55
C SER A 321 22.57 -38.80 -42.82
N THR A 322 22.52 -39.53 -43.93
CA THR A 322 23.61 -40.44 -44.35
C THR A 322 24.84 -39.67 -44.80
N ARG A 323 24.67 -38.53 -45.50
CA ARG A 323 25.79 -37.65 -45.86
C ARG A 323 26.41 -36.97 -44.63
N VAL A 324 25.60 -36.51 -43.69
CA VAL A 324 26.07 -35.95 -42.41
C VAL A 324 26.83 -37.02 -41.63
N ARG A 325 26.29 -38.24 -41.51
CA ARG A 325 27.00 -39.37 -40.88
C ARG A 325 28.33 -39.68 -41.56
N LYS A 326 28.38 -39.63 -42.90
CA LYS A 326 29.65 -39.81 -43.62
C LYS A 326 30.64 -38.69 -43.33
N LEU A 327 30.18 -37.44 -43.31
CA LEU A 327 31.04 -36.30 -42.99
C LEU A 327 31.51 -36.32 -41.53
N THR A 328 30.70 -36.81 -40.58
CA THR A 328 31.13 -37.00 -39.20
C THR A 328 32.15 -38.11 -39.10
N THR A 329 31.96 -39.25 -39.78
CA THR A 329 32.98 -40.32 -39.79
C THR A 329 34.27 -39.87 -40.45
N ASP A 330 34.20 -39.08 -41.53
CA ASP A 330 35.39 -38.55 -42.22
C ASP A 330 36.10 -37.49 -41.34
N ALA A 331 35.34 -36.67 -40.61
CA ALA A 331 35.90 -35.73 -39.64
C ALA A 331 36.56 -36.45 -38.45
N GLU A 332 35.94 -37.51 -37.91
CA GLU A 332 36.51 -38.37 -36.87
C GLU A 332 37.77 -39.11 -37.35
N ALA A 333 37.78 -39.57 -38.60
CA ALA A 333 38.98 -40.13 -39.21
C ALA A 333 40.10 -39.09 -39.30
N LEU A 334 39.79 -37.85 -39.65
CA LEU A 334 40.76 -36.74 -39.67
C LEU A 334 41.25 -36.35 -38.27
N THR A 335 40.37 -36.31 -37.26
CA THR A 335 40.79 -35.98 -35.88
C THR A 335 41.65 -37.09 -35.30
N THR A 336 41.31 -38.35 -35.53
CA THR A 336 42.15 -39.48 -35.10
C THR A 336 43.47 -39.54 -35.86
N ALA A 337 43.49 -39.19 -37.15
CA ALA A 337 44.73 -39.05 -37.92
C ALA A 337 45.62 -37.92 -37.38
N ARG A 338 45.03 -36.75 -37.05
CA ARG A 338 45.75 -35.64 -36.42
C ARG A 338 46.28 -36.00 -35.05
N ARG A 339 45.50 -36.69 -34.21
CA ARG A 339 45.95 -37.15 -32.89
C ARG A 339 47.11 -38.13 -33.01
N ARG A 340 47.01 -39.11 -33.92
CA ARG A 340 48.13 -40.04 -34.20
C ARG A 340 49.38 -39.31 -34.72
N ALA A 341 49.23 -38.27 -35.55
CA ALA A 341 50.35 -37.46 -36.01
C ALA A 341 51.00 -36.65 -34.87
N ILE A 342 50.20 -36.07 -33.96
CA ILE A 342 50.69 -35.36 -32.78
C ILE A 342 51.39 -36.33 -31.82
N ASP A 343 50.80 -37.51 -31.57
CA ASP A 343 51.39 -38.53 -30.71
C ASP A 343 52.70 -39.08 -31.31
N ALA A 344 52.76 -39.26 -32.63
CA ALA A 344 54.00 -39.61 -33.33
C ALA A 344 55.06 -38.50 -33.25
N ALA A 345 54.65 -37.22 -33.35
CA ALA A 345 55.55 -36.09 -33.17
C ALA A 345 56.07 -35.99 -31.72
N LYS A 346 55.21 -36.23 -30.73
CA LYS A 346 55.58 -36.32 -29.30
C LYS A 346 56.53 -37.50 -29.04
N ALA A 347 56.26 -38.67 -29.61
CA ALA A 347 57.14 -39.84 -29.51
C ALA A 347 58.49 -39.60 -30.19
N ALA A 348 58.53 -38.96 -31.36
CA ALA A 348 59.77 -38.57 -32.03
C ALA A 348 60.55 -37.51 -31.24
N HIS A 349 59.87 -36.57 -30.59
CA HIS A 349 60.50 -35.57 -29.74
C HIS A 349 61.08 -36.21 -28.46
N ASN A 350 60.34 -37.12 -27.81
CA ASN A 350 60.83 -37.87 -26.66
C ASN A 350 62.00 -38.78 -27.03
N ALA A 351 61.93 -39.47 -28.17
CA ALA A 351 63.04 -40.26 -28.70
C ALA A 351 64.29 -39.40 -28.96
N ARG A 352 64.10 -38.18 -29.50
CA ARG A 352 65.17 -37.20 -29.68
C ARG A 352 65.79 -36.80 -28.34
N ILE A 353 64.97 -36.48 -27.33
CA ILE A 353 65.43 -36.14 -25.97
C ILE A 353 66.23 -37.30 -25.36
N THR A 354 65.75 -38.54 -25.47
CA THR A 354 66.46 -39.72 -24.95
C THR A 354 67.75 -40.03 -25.72
N SER A 355 67.81 -39.73 -27.03
CA SER A 355 69.03 -39.89 -27.82
C SER A 355 70.06 -38.80 -27.50
N THR A 356 69.63 -37.56 -27.23
CA THR A 356 70.50 -36.45 -26.83
C THR A 356 70.99 -36.55 -25.39
N SER A 357 70.36 -37.38 -24.54
CA SER A 357 70.88 -37.68 -23.19
C SER A 357 72.00 -38.72 -23.18
N SER A 358 72.38 -39.29 -24.33
CA SER A 358 73.47 -40.29 -24.43
C SER A 358 74.82 -39.71 -24.88
N GLU A 359 74.90 -38.45 -25.32
CA GLU A 359 76.15 -37.81 -25.76
C GLU A 359 76.27 -36.39 -25.17
N THR A 360 77.10 -36.28 -24.12
CA THR A 360 77.85 -35.13 -23.59
C THR A 360 77.47 -33.67 -23.93
N ASP A 361 77.22 -32.90 -22.87
CA ASP A 361 77.57 -31.49 -22.58
C ASP A 361 76.79 -30.28 -23.20
N ALA A 362 76.01 -29.62 -22.33
CA ALA A 362 75.57 -28.19 -22.26
C ALA A 362 74.49 -27.60 -23.22
N PRO A 363 73.84 -26.47 -22.85
CA PRO A 363 73.16 -26.12 -21.60
C PRO A 363 71.62 -26.17 -21.76
N ALA A 364 70.93 -26.15 -20.62
CA ALA A 364 69.48 -26.18 -20.49
C ALA A 364 68.75 -25.15 -21.38
N SER A 365 68.01 -25.65 -22.37
CA SER A 365 66.77 -24.98 -22.79
C SER A 365 65.63 -25.74 -22.12
N GLU A 366 64.87 -25.02 -21.31
CA GLU A 366 63.80 -25.56 -20.49
C GLU A 366 62.76 -26.33 -21.32
N PRO A 367 62.13 -27.36 -20.74
CA PRO A 367 61.14 -28.19 -21.42
C PRO A 367 59.86 -27.39 -21.72
N VAL A 368 59.74 -26.91 -22.95
CA VAL A 368 58.58 -26.16 -23.46
C VAL A 368 57.23 -26.90 -23.44
N PRO A 369 57.09 -28.24 -23.55
CA PRO A 369 55.75 -28.85 -23.68
C PRO A 369 54.95 -28.91 -22.37
N ALA A 370 55.59 -28.95 -21.20
CA ALA A 370 54.88 -29.00 -19.92
C ALA A 370 54.28 -27.65 -19.53
N ALA A 371 54.99 -26.56 -19.86
CA ALA A 371 54.47 -25.21 -19.69
C ALA A 371 53.24 -24.99 -20.59
N ASP A 372 53.29 -25.44 -21.85
CA ASP A 372 52.18 -25.32 -22.79
C ASP A 372 50.92 -26.08 -22.33
N ASP A 373 51.08 -27.28 -21.75
CA ASP A 373 49.97 -28.06 -21.19
C ASP A 373 49.38 -27.39 -19.93
N GLU A 374 50.21 -26.82 -19.06
CA GLU A 374 49.73 -26.02 -17.91
C GLU A 374 49.03 -24.73 -18.35
N HIS A 375 49.56 -24.04 -19.35
CA HIS A 375 48.95 -22.85 -19.93
C HIS A 375 47.63 -23.19 -20.61
N ALA A 376 47.54 -24.32 -21.32
CA ALA A 376 46.30 -24.82 -21.90
C ALA A 376 45.27 -25.18 -20.81
N ALA A 377 45.68 -25.80 -19.71
CA ALA A 377 44.81 -26.08 -18.57
C ALA A 377 44.31 -24.80 -17.88
N LYS A 378 45.18 -23.80 -17.69
CA LYS A 378 44.82 -22.47 -17.15
C LYS A 378 43.86 -21.74 -18.10
N ILE A 379 44.11 -21.79 -19.41
CA ILE A 379 43.25 -21.20 -20.43
C ILE A 379 41.88 -21.89 -20.44
N GLN A 380 41.84 -23.22 -20.39
CA GLN A 380 40.60 -23.98 -20.32
C GLN A 380 39.81 -23.69 -19.04
N ALA A 381 40.49 -23.51 -17.91
CA ALA A 381 39.87 -23.04 -16.67
C ALA A 381 39.29 -21.62 -16.83
N LEU A 382 40.00 -20.69 -17.50
CA LEU A 382 39.48 -19.35 -17.78
C LEU A 382 38.28 -19.38 -18.74
N TYR A 383 38.31 -20.21 -19.77
CA TYR A 383 37.17 -20.44 -20.66
C TYR A 383 35.99 -21.11 -19.95
N ALA A 384 36.23 -21.91 -18.90
CA ALA A 384 35.17 -22.44 -18.05
C ALA A 384 34.55 -21.37 -17.13
N THR A 385 35.35 -20.38 -16.68
CA THR A 385 34.84 -19.22 -15.92
C THR A 385 34.25 -18.10 -16.78
N LEU A 386 34.51 -18.11 -18.10
CA LEU A 386 34.03 -17.07 -19.00
C LEU A 386 32.49 -17.04 -19.12
N PRO A 387 31.77 -18.19 -19.24
CA PRO A 387 30.31 -18.22 -19.24
C PRO A 387 29.69 -17.59 -17.98
N THR A 388 30.27 -17.82 -16.80
CA THR A 388 29.76 -17.26 -15.55
C THR A 388 29.93 -15.74 -15.54
N ILE A 389 31.10 -15.23 -15.95
CA ILE A 389 31.35 -13.79 -16.09
C ILE A 389 30.45 -13.17 -17.16
N GLN A 390 30.26 -13.84 -18.30
CA GLN A 390 29.41 -13.36 -19.40
C GLN A 390 27.93 -13.27 -19.00
N SER A 391 27.47 -14.17 -18.13
CA SER A 391 26.10 -14.11 -17.56
C SER A 391 25.94 -13.01 -16.51
N LEU A 392 27.00 -12.68 -15.74
CA LEU A 392 26.97 -11.66 -14.70
C LEU A 392 27.20 -10.24 -15.24
N HIS A 393 27.91 -10.10 -16.36
CA HIS A 393 28.19 -8.82 -17.00
C HIS A 393 26.95 -7.96 -17.30
N PRO A 394 25.86 -8.47 -17.91
CA PRO A 394 24.66 -7.68 -18.18
C PRO A 394 23.90 -7.27 -16.90
N LEU A 395 24.11 -7.96 -15.78
CA LEU A 395 23.45 -7.63 -14.50
C LEU A 395 24.16 -6.49 -13.77
N LEU A 396 25.46 -6.31 -13.97
CA LEU A 396 26.28 -5.28 -13.33
C LEU A 396 25.72 -3.85 -13.49
N PRO A 397 25.36 -3.35 -14.70
CA PRO A 397 24.80 -2.01 -14.83
C PRO A 397 23.48 -1.86 -14.07
N SER A 398 22.60 -2.87 -14.10
CA SER A 398 21.33 -2.82 -13.36
C SER A 398 21.54 -2.81 -11.83
N VAL A 399 22.53 -3.55 -11.33
CA VAL A 399 22.89 -3.56 -9.91
C VAL A 399 23.50 -2.22 -9.52
N LEU A 400 24.34 -1.61 -10.37
CA LEU A 400 24.88 -0.27 -10.11
C LEU A 400 23.79 0.80 -10.09
N GLU A 401 22.80 0.74 -10.98
CA GLU A 401 21.65 1.65 -10.96
C GLU A 401 20.83 1.49 -9.68
N ARG A 402 20.54 0.25 -9.28
CA ARG A 402 19.86 -0.06 -8.00
C ARG A 402 20.69 0.40 -6.80
N LEU A 403 22.01 0.19 -6.79
CA LEU A 403 22.89 0.68 -5.74
C LEU A 403 22.95 2.22 -5.71
N ARG A 404 22.81 2.90 -6.86
CA ARG A 404 22.76 4.35 -6.92
C ARG A 404 21.46 4.90 -6.35
N SER A 405 20.31 4.30 -6.65
CA SER A 405 19.04 4.67 -6.02
C SER A 405 19.06 4.34 -4.52
N LEU A 406 19.60 3.18 -4.17
CA LEU A 406 19.68 2.71 -2.79
C LEU A 406 20.69 3.52 -1.97
N ARG A 407 21.75 4.07 -2.59
CA ARG A 407 22.67 5.04 -1.95
C ARG A 407 21.93 6.28 -1.47
N ALA A 408 20.96 6.79 -2.24
CA ALA A 408 20.16 7.93 -1.79
C ALA A 408 19.30 7.55 -0.57
N CYS A 409 18.72 6.35 -0.57
CA CYS A 409 17.99 5.82 0.59
C CYS A 409 18.89 5.60 1.81
N HIS A 410 20.09 5.03 1.64
CA HIS A 410 21.04 4.86 2.74
C HIS A 410 21.55 6.18 3.29
N ALA A 411 21.83 7.17 2.43
CA ALA A 411 22.20 8.51 2.88
C ALA A 411 21.05 9.17 3.66
N GLY A 412 19.81 9.01 3.20
CA GLY A 412 18.62 9.45 3.93
C GLY A 412 18.45 8.74 5.27
N ALA A 413 18.68 7.43 5.32
CA ALA A 413 18.62 6.65 6.56
C ALA A 413 19.71 7.04 7.56
N ALA A 414 20.93 7.29 7.09
CA ALA A 414 22.02 7.79 7.93
C ALA A 414 21.69 9.18 8.48
N HIS A 415 21.18 10.09 7.64
CA HIS A 415 20.78 11.42 8.09
C HIS A 415 19.60 11.37 9.09
N ALA A 416 18.64 10.48 8.87
CA ALA A 416 17.55 10.26 9.81
C ALA A 416 18.05 9.74 11.16
N ALA A 417 18.98 8.78 11.16
CA ALA A 417 19.61 8.28 12.38
C ALA A 417 20.38 9.38 13.13
N ASP A 418 21.15 10.22 12.41
CA ASP A 418 21.86 11.36 13.00
C ASP A 418 20.89 12.40 13.59
N SER A 419 19.80 12.71 12.87
CA SER A 419 18.77 13.64 13.36
C SER A 419 18.04 13.10 14.59
N LEU A 420 17.81 11.79 14.67
CA LEU A 420 17.19 11.15 15.81
C LEU A 420 18.13 11.15 17.02
N ASN A 421 19.42 10.88 16.82
CA ASN A 421 20.43 11.00 17.87
C ASN A 421 20.55 12.46 18.38
N GLU A 422 20.41 13.45 17.50
CA GLU A 422 20.42 14.85 17.90
C GLU A 422 19.15 15.24 18.68
N LEU A 423 17.99 14.74 18.27
CA LEU A 423 16.73 14.92 19.00
C LEU A 423 16.77 14.22 20.37
N GLU A 424 17.35 13.03 20.47
CA GLU A 424 17.53 12.32 21.73
C GLU A 424 18.43 13.12 22.69
N LYS A 425 19.53 13.69 22.19
CA LYS A 425 20.38 14.58 22.99
C LYS A 425 19.62 15.82 23.47
N ARG A 426 18.89 16.50 22.58
CA ARG A 426 18.05 17.66 22.96
C ARG A 426 16.98 17.27 23.98
N HIS A 427 16.41 16.07 23.86
CA HIS A 427 15.42 15.56 24.81
C HIS A 427 16.04 15.29 26.19
N ALA A 428 17.24 14.71 26.22
CA ALA A 428 18.00 14.51 27.46
C ALA A 428 18.38 15.87 28.11
N GLU A 429 18.81 16.85 27.31
CA GLU A 429 19.09 18.22 27.77
C GLU A 429 17.82 18.87 28.36
N MET A 430 16.71 18.88 27.62
CA MET A 430 15.42 19.41 28.12
C MET A 430 14.96 18.70 29.39
N ALA A 431 15.13 17.38 29.50
CA ALA A 431 14.80 16.64 30.72
C ALA A 431 15.66 17.11 31.90
N SER A 432 16.96 17.33 31.68
CA SER A 432 17.87 17.86 32.71
C SER A 432 17.55 19.30 33.08
N GLU A 433 17.15 20.13 32.11
CA GLU A 433 16.70 21.49 32.37
C GLU A 433 15.43 21.47 33.21
N ILE A 434 14.42 20.67 32.84
CA ILE A 434 13.16 20.56 33.62
C ILE A 434 13.45 20.16 35.08
N GLU A 435 14.41 19.27 35.31
CA GLU A 435 14.81 18.90 36.66
C GLU A 435 15.45 20.08 37.41
N GLN A 436 16.32 20.86 36.75
CA GLN A 436 16.87 22.10 37.32
C GLN A 436 15.78 23.15 37.58
N TRP A 437 14.77 23.26 36.72
CA TRP A 437 13.62 24.16 36.94
C TRP A 437 12.77 23.71 38.13
N ARG A 438 12.63 22.39 38.35
CA ARG A 438 11.93 21.83 39.52
C ARG A 438 12.68 22.11 40.81
N GLU A 439 13.97 21.84 40.85
CA GLU A 439 14.83 22.16 41.99
C GLU A 439 14.86 23.68 42.27
N GLY A 440 14.92 24.49 41.20
CA GLY A 440 14.82 25.94 41.30
C GLY A 440 13.48 26.41 41.88
N LEU A 441 12.38 25.78 41.48
CA LEU A 441 11.04 26.09 42.00
C LEU A 441 10.89 25.67 43.47
N GLU A 442 11.39 24.50 43.85
CA GLU A 442 11.39 24.03 45.24
C GLU A 442 12.21 24.97 46.15
N ASN A 443 13.39 25.40 45.69
CA ASN A 443 14.21 26.39 46.39
C ASN A 443 13.51 27.76 46.53
N VAL A 444 12.72 28.16 45.52
CA VAL A 444 11.93 29.40 45.58
C VAL A 444 10.74 29.24 46.53
N GLU A 445 10.06 28.09 46.51
CA GLU A 445 8.97 27.77 47.43
C GLU A 445 9.46 27.76 48.88
N GLU A 446 10.62 27.16 49.15
CA GLU A 446 11.21 27.14 50.48
C GLU A 446 11.57 28.56 50.94
N LYS A 447 12.22 29.35 50.08
CA LYS A 447 12.55 30.75 50.39
C LYS A 447 11.31 31.62 50.56
N MET A 448 10.25 31.37 49.79
CA MET A 448 8.97 32.07 49.94
C MET A 448 8.33 31.72 51.28
N ARG A 449 8.34 30.45 51.69
CA ARG A 449 7.83 30.03 53.00
C ARG A 449 8.63 30.64 54.16
N GLN A 450 9.97 30.63 54.06
CA GLN A 450 10.84 31.29 55.02
C GLN A 450 10.57 32.81 55.05
N GLY A 451 10.34 33.43 53.89
CA GLY A 451 9.98 34.83 53.76
C GLY A 451 8.61 35.16 54.35
N GLU A 452 7.61 34.30 54.16
CA GLU A 452 6.29 34.40 54.79
C GLU A 452 6.37 34.29 56.30
N ASP A 453 7.15 33.33 56.83
CA ASP A 453 7.33 33.15 58.27
C ASP A 453 8.08 34.35 58.88
N ALA A 454 9.12 34.85 58.20
CA ALA A 454 9.79 36.08 58.59
C ALA A 454 8.84 37.29 58.55
N LEU A 455 8.01 37.43 57.51
CA LEU A 455 7.02 38.49 57.41
C LEU A 455 5.96 38.39 58.52
N ARG A 456 5.47 37.18 58.84
CA ARG A 456 4.56 36.95 59.98
C ARG A 456 5.20 37.40 61.28
N SER A 457 6.44 36.99 61.55
CA SER A 457 7.16 37.42 62.76
C SER A 457 7.41 38.93 62.81
N ASN A 458 7.67 39.56 61.65
CA ASN A 458 7.80 41.01 61.56
C ASN A 458 6.46 41.72 61.78
N VAL A 459 5.36 41.19 61.26
CA VAL A 459 4.01 41.72 61.52
C VAL A 459 3.67 41.57 63.00
N GLU A 460 3.93 40.42 63.61
CA GLU A 460 3.72 40.20 65.05
C GLU A 460 4.54 41.13 65.94
N THR A 461 5.74 41.53 65.51
CA THR A 461 6.58 42.48 66.26
C THR A 461 6.20 43.94 66.01
N VAL A 462 5.77 44.29 64.80
CA VAL A 462 5.35 45.65 64.44
C VAL A 462 3.92 45.97 64.90
N GLU A 463 3.01 45.00 64.88
CA GLU A 463 1.62 45.16 65.30
C GLU A 463 1.46 45.76 66.72
N PRO A 464 2.16 45.30 67.77
CA PRO A 464 2.10 45.92 69.09
C PRO A 464 2.68 47.33 69.11
N TRP A 465 3.71 47.63 68.31
CA TRP A 465 4.26 48.98 68.20
C TRP A 465 3.28 49.94 67.50
N VAL A 466 2.59 49.47 66.46
CA VAL A 466 1.54 50.23 65.79
C VAL A 466 0.36 50.44 66.73
N ARG A 467 -0.08 49.41 67.46
CA ARG A 467 -1.13 49.55 68.48
C ARG A 467 -0.74 50.54 69.59
N ASP A 468 0.52 50.54 70.03
CA ASP A 468 1.00 51.54 71.01
C ASP A 468 0.92 52.94 70.41
N LEU A 469 1.39 53.14 69.18
CA LEU A 469 1.27 54.42 68.45
C LEU A 469 -0.19 54.86 68.25
N GLU A 470 -1.09 53.95 67.86
CA GLU A 470 -2.53 54.20 67.74
C GLU A 470 -3.14 54.57 69.10
N SER A 471 -2.77 53.89 70.18
CA SER A 471 -3.25 54.22 71.53
C SER A 471 -2.76 55.59 71.99
N ARG A 472 -1.53 55.97 71.64
CA ARG A 472 -0.96 57.28 71.92
C ARG A 472 -1.62 58.37 71.07
N LEU A 473 -1.90 58.09 69.79
CA LEU A 473 -2.64 58.98 68.90
C LEU A 473 -4.08 59.17 69.38
N GLY A 474 -4.79 58.10 69.75
CA GLY A 474 -6.14 58.18 70.29
C GLY A 474 -6.23 58.94 71.63
N ARG A 475 -5.16 58.92 72.44
CA ARG A 475 -5.05 59.80 73.63
C ARG A 475 -4.84 61.28 73.24
N LEU A 476 -4.18 61.54 72.12
CA LEU A 476 -3.97 62.89 71.57
C LEU A 476 -5.21 63.42 70.83
N GLU A 477 -6.00 62.53 70.23
CA GLU A 477 -7.22 62.82 69.46
C GLU A 477 -8.49 62.72 70.32
N GLY A 478 -8.38 62.99 71.63
CA GLY A 478 -9.50 63.00 72.58
C GLY A 478 -10.75 63.76 72.06
N PRO A 479 -11.94 63.41 72.57
CA PRO A 479 -13.22 63.55 71.88
C PRO A 479 -13.50 64.98 71.39
N PRO A 480 -14.18 65.14 70.24
CA PRO A 480 -14.58 66.46 69.76
C PRO A 480 -15.57 67.08 70.77
N GLY A 481 -15.12 68.15 71.43
CA GLY A 481 -15.92 69.17 72.12
C GLY A 481 -17.20 68.70 72.84
N GLY A 482 -17.12 68.60 74.17
CA GLY A 482 -18.30 68.58 75.04
C GLY A 482 -18.19 69.67 76.11
N LEU A 483 -18.84 70.81 75.82
CA LEU A 483 -19.36 71.89 76.69
C LEU A 483 -18.56 72.33 77.94
#